data_AF-A0A1Z5KMY2-F1
#
_entry.id   AF-A0A1Z5KMY2-F1
#
_cell.length_a   1.000
_cell.length_b   1.000
_cell.length_c   1.000
_cell.angle_alpha   90.00
_cell.angle_beta   90.00
_cell.angle_gamma   90.00
#
_symmetry.space_group_name_H-M   'P 1'
#
loop_
_entity.id
_entity.type
_entity.pdbx_description
1 polymer ?
#
loop_
_entity_poly.entity_id
_entity_poly.type
_entity_poly.pdbx_seq_one_letter_code
_entity_poly.pdbx_strand_id
1 'polypeptide(L)'
;MSNQENEFNLLADEAQKWLIEKVFYQKSTAIATAIVPIFDLKDGPSSYPVEDPSPRPLTACTKKTESFCINKYDVLPKRHLHYHPGNVRYRKLVHFSVSAFFMGDPKQKYAVVQNIYELVVNDGGRFFKQGRKGFQKMSRSAALNKIRTALQSKLRLCQEKQAVQRFNVAILPPQGP
;
A
#
# COMPACT_ATOMS: atom_id res chain seq x y z
N MET A 1 -51.06 6.86 18.96
CA MET A 1 -50.24 6.16 17.94
C MET A 1 -50.01 4.75 18.45
N SER A 2 -50.32 3.76 17.64
CA SER A 2 -50.40 2.36 18.09
C SER A 2 -49.02 1.73 18.15
N ASN A 3 -48.77 0.83 19.10
CA ASN A 3 -47.47 0.13 19.21
C ASN A 3 -47.07 -0.60 17.92
N GLN A 4 -48.02 -0.93 17.05
CA GLN A 4 -47.77 -1.57 15.76
C GLN A 4 -47.07 -0.66 14.75
N GLU A 5 -47.33 0.65 14.77
CA GLU A 5 -46.65 1.60 13.86
C GLU A 5 -45.16 1.76 14.22
N ASN A 6 -44.82 1.65 15.50
CA ASN A 6 -43.43 1.76 15.95
C ASN A 6 -42.61 0.50 15.59
N GLU A 7 -43.18 -0.70 15.72
CA GLU A 7 -42.50 -1.93 15.31
C GLU A 7 -42.23 -1.96 13.80
N PHE A 8 -43.18 -1.49 13.00
CA PHE A 8 -43.02 -1.45 11.54
C PHE A 8 -41.90 -0.49 11.11
N ASN A 9 -41.82 0.69 11.73
CA ASN A 9 -40.76 1.66 11.44
C ASN A 9 -39.37 1.14 11.85
N LEU A 10 -39.26 0.40 12.96
CA LEU A 10 -38.00 -0.19 13.40
C LEU A 10 -37.50 -1.27 12.44
N LEU A 11 -38.40 -2.16 11.98
CA LEU A 11 -38.09 -3.20 11.00
C LEU A 11 -37.70 -2.62 9.64
N ALA A 12 -38.35 -1.54 9.21
CA ALA A 12 -38.02 -0.86 7.96
C ALA A 12 -36.60 -0.25 8.00
N ASP A 13 -36.21 0.36 9.13
CA ASP A 13 -34.87 0.95 9.30
C ASP A 13 -33.77 -0.13 9.34
N GLU A 14 -34.02 -1.25 10.03
CA GLU A 14 -33.10 -2.40 10.03
C GLU A 14 -32.95 -3.03 8.64
N ALA A 15 -34.04 -3.18 7.89
CA ALA A 15 -34.01 -3.70 6.53
C ALA A 15 -33.24 -2.77 5.57
N GLN A 16 -33.44 -1.45 5.71
CA GLN A 16 -32.72 -0.46 4.90
C GLN A 16 -31.22 -0.46 5.21
N LYS A 17 -30.84 -0.57 6.49
CA LYS A 17 -29.44 -0.70 6.92
C LYS A 17 -28.78 -1.97 6.37
N TRP A 18 -29.48 -3.10 6.41
CA TRP A 18 -29.02 -4.36 5.83
C TRP A 18 -28.83 -4.28 4.31
N LEU A 19 -29.76 -3.60 3.60
CA LEU A 19 -29.66 -3.41 2.15
C LEU A 19 -28.45 -2.56 1.77
N ILE A 20 -28.19 -1.47 2.50
CA ILE A 20 -27.02 -0.61 2.30
C ILE A 20 -25.73 -1.41 2.52
N GLU A 21 -25.66 -2.21 3.58
CA GLU A 21 -24.48 -3.04 3.89
C GLU A 21 -24.24 -4.10 2.80
N LYS A 22 -25.28 -4.76 2.30
CA LYS A 22 -25.19 -5.73 1.20
C LYS A 22 -24.78 -5.11 -0.13
N VAL A 23 -25.37 -3.98 -0.52
CA VAL A 23 -25.02 -3.27 -1.76
C VAL A 23 -23.59 -2.75 -1.69
N PHE A 24 -23.15 -2.27 -0.53
CA PHE A 24 -21.77 -1.82 -0.32
C PHE A 24 -20.78 -2.99 -0.37
N TYR A 25 -21.11 -4.14 0.22
CA TYR A 25 -20.25 -5.33 0.20
C TYR A 25 -20.08 -5.91 -1.22
N GLN A 26 -21.15 -5.96 -2.01
CA GLN A 26 -21.09 -6.42 -3.41
C GLN A 26 -20.31 -5.45 -4.31
N LYS A 27 -20.47 -4.13 -4.13
CA LYS A 27 -19.66 -3.14 -4.86
C LYS A 27 -18.19 -3.16 -4.43
N SER A 28 -17.91 -3.42 -3.15
CA SER A 28 -16.54 -3.49 -2.62
C SER A 28 -15.78 -4.70 -3.14
N THR A 29 -16.44 -5.85 -3.28
CA THR A 29 -15.84 -7.05 -3.88
C THR A 29 -15.65 -6.86 -5.38
N ALA A 30 -16.60 -6.26 -6.09
CA ALA A 30 -16.43 -5.91 -7.50
C ALA A 30 -15.28 -4.92 -7.74
N ILE A 31 -15.08 -3.92 -6.88
CA ILE A 31 -13.96 -2.97 -6.96
C ILE A 31 -12.63 -3.64 -6.60
N ALA A 32 -12.61 -4.52 -5.60
CA ALA A 32 -11.42 -5.30 -5.25
C ALA A 32 -10.99 -6.22 -6.42
N THR A 33 -11.93 -6.76 -7.19
CA THR A 33 -11.64 -7.56 -8.40
C THR A 33 -11.31 -6.67 -9.61
N ALA A 34 -11.93 -5.50 -9.75
CA ALA A 34 -11.71 -4.57 -10.86
C ALA A 34 -10.43 -3.71 -10.72
N ILE A 35 -9.83 -3.63 -9.53
CA ILE A 35 -8.49 -3.01 -9.34
C ILE A 35 -7.37 -4.03 -9.64
N VAL A 36 -7.69 -5.32 -9.79
CA VAL A 36 -6.70 -6.39 -10.03
C VAL A 36 -6.24 -6.57 -11.50
N PRO A 37 -6.86 -6.05 -12.58
CA PRO A 37 -6.31 -6.21 -13.92
C PRO A 37 -5.42 -5.03 -14.38
N ILE A 38 -4.78 -4.28 -13.47
CA ILE A 38 -3.80 -3.22 -13.83
C ILE A 38 -2.40 -3.57 -13.32
N PHE A 39 -2.07 -4.86 -13.27
CA PHE A 39 -0.70 -5.32 -13.02
C PHE A 39 -0.27 -6.43 -13.99
N ASP A 40 -0.83 -6.48 -15.19
CA ASP A 40 -0.12 -7.08 -16.32
C ASP A 40 0.94 -6.07 -16.81
N LEU A 41 1.95 -5.85 -15.95
CA LEU A 41 3.19 -5.16 -16.28
C LEU A 41 3.97 -6.09 -17.23
N LYS A 42 3.46 -6.28 -18.44
CA LYS A 42 4.29 -6.72 -19.56
C LYS A 42 5.26 -5.58 -19.80
N ASP A 43 6.49 -5.81 -19.40
CA ASP A 43 7.64 -4.95 -19.60
C ASP A 43 7.64 -4.43 -21.05
N GLY A 44 7.20 -3.18 -21.24
CA GLY A 44 7.63 -2.42 -22.41
C GLY A 44 9.15 -2.29 -22.33
N PRO A 45 9.90 -2.51 -23.43
CA PRO A 45 11.35 -2.43 -23.41
C PRO A 45 11.76 -1.04 -22.92
N SER A 46 12.28 -1.02 -21.69
CA SER A 46 12.79 0.16 -21.03
C SER A 46 14.04 0.60 -21.78
N SER A 47 13.88 1.53 -22.71
CA SER A 47 14.93 2.07 -23.58
C SER A 47 15.87 3.03 -22.83
N TYR A 48 16.29 2.67 -21.62
CA TYR A 48 17.46 3.30 -21.05
C TYR A 48 18.68 2.64 -21.69
N PRO A 49 19.66 3.43 -22.17
CA PRO A 49 20.93 2.88 -22.61
C PRO A 49 21.53 2.08 -21.45
N VAL A 50 21.63 0.77 -21.65
CA VAL A 50 22.40 -0.13 -20.80
C VAL A 50 23.86 0.21 -21.06
N GLU A 51 24.37 1.23 -20.37
CA GLU A 51 25.81 1.31 -20.17
C GLU A 51 26.18 0.11 -19.32
N ASP A 52 26.76 -0.90 -19.96
CA ASP A 52 27.22 -2.16 -19.37
C ASP A 52 28.20 -1.88 -18.22
N PRO A 53 27.77 -1.97 -16.95
CA PRO A 53 28.69 -2.01 -15.84
C PRO A 53 28.94 -3.50 -15.61
N SER A 54 29.83 -4.09 -16.43
CA SER A 54 30.37 -5.44 -16.29
C SER A 54 30.02 -6.02 -14.92
N PRO A 55 29.01 -6.91 -14.80
CA PRO A 55 28.48 -7.29 -13.51
C PRO A 55 29.62 -7.94 -12.74
N ARG A 56 30.15 -7.24 -11.73
CA ARG A 56 31.03 -7.87 -10.77
C ARG A 56 30.21 -9.04 -10.23
N PRO A 57 30.66 -10.29 -10.42
CA PRO A 57 29.95 -11.43 -9.91
C PRO A 57 29.73 -11.16 -8.43
N LEU A 58 28.47 -11.09 -8.00
CA LEU A 58 28.15 -11.12 -6.58
C LEU A 58 28.69 -12.48 -6.12
N THR A 59 29.92 -12.44 -5.61
CA THR A 59 30.70 -13.59 -5.21
C THR A 59 29.80 -14.53 -4.42
N ALA A 60 29.65 -15.75 -4.94
CA ALA A 60 28.90 -16.81 -4.31
C ALA A 60 29.31 -16.89 -2.84
N CYS A 61 28.33 -16.69 -1.95
CA CYS A 61 28.50 -16.81 -0.51
C CYS A 61 28.88 -18.26 -0.17
N THR A 62 30.17 -18.57 -0.08
CA THR A 62 30.67 -19.91 0.23
C THR A 62 30.96 -20.12 1.72
N LYS A 63 30.52 -19.21 2.61
CA LYS A 63 30.73 -19.38 4.06
C LYS A 63 29.43 -19.82 4.75
N LYS A 64 29.54 -20.96 5.44
CA LYS A 64 28.55 -21.70 6.24
C LYS A 64 28.04 -20.96 7.49
N THR A 65 28.02 -19.64 7.45
CA THR A 65 27.22 -18.79 8.32
C THR A 65 26.00 -18.42 7.49
N GLU A 66 24.78 -18.61 7.99
CA GLU A 66 23.52 -18.28 7.31
C GLU A 66 23.42 -16.77 6.98
N SER A 67 24.26 -16.28 6.07
CA SER A 67 24.16 -14.94 5.52
C SER A 67 22.89 -14.96 4.69
N PHE A 68 21.83 -14.37 5.22
CA PHE A 68 20.59 -14.21 4.47
C PHE A 68 20.90 -13.46 3.17
N CYS A 69 20.96 -14.17 2.06
CA CYS A 69 21.09 -13.56 0.75
C CYS A 69 19.88 -12.65 0.56
N ILE A 70 20.12 -11.36 0.39
CA ILE A 70 19.09 -10.36 0.12
C ILE A 70 18.61 -10.58 -1.31
N ASN A 71 17.32 -10.86 -1.45
CA ASN A 71 16.64 -11.01 -2.74
C ASN A 71 16.28 -9.62 -3.29
N LYS A 72 16.26 -9.45 -4.61
CA LYS A 72 15.80 -8.21 -5.28
C LYS A 72 14.40 -7.77 -4.87
N TYR A 73 13.54 -8.68 -4.41
CA TYR A 73 12.19 -8.37 -3.92
C TYR A 73 12.10 -8.05 -2.43
N ASP A 74 13.20 -8.18 -1.67
CA ASP A 74 13.19 -7.91 -0.24
C ASP A 74 12.97 -6.41 0.07
N VAL A 75 12.18 -6.16 1.12
CA VAL A 75 11.84 -4.81 1.62
C VAL A 75 12.72 -4.50 2.82
N LEU A 76 13.70 -3.65 2.60
CA LEU A 76 14.79 -3.34 3.52
C LEU A 76 14.52 -2.02 4.27
N PRO A 77 15.09 -1.81 5.47
CA PRO A 77 14.95 -0.54 6.17
C PRO A 77 15.61 0.61 5.38
N LYS A 78 15.04 1.83 5.52
CA LYS A 78 15.36 2.98 4.67
C LYS A 78 16.83 3.41 4.68
N ARG A 79 17.55 3.29 5.82
CA ARG A 79 18.76 4.10 6.08
C ARG A 79 19.84 4.08 4.98
N HIS A 80 19.99 3.01 4.19
CA HIS A 80 20.98 2.97 3.10
C HIS A 80 20.52 2.26 1.81
N LEU A 81 19.26 1.82 1.72
CA LEU A 81 18.80 0.93 0.65
C LEU A 81 17.51 1.45 -0.01
N HIS A 82 17.40 2.77 -0.12
CA HIS A 82 16.25 3.41 -0.77
C HIS A 82 16.06 2.97 -2.22
N TYR A 83 17.14 2.73 -2.95
CA TYR A 83 17.12 2.34 -4.36
C TYR A 83 17.02 0.82 -4.59
N HIS A 84 17.00 0.02 -3.53
CA HIS A 84 16.81 -1.42 -3.66
C HIS A 84 15.51 -1.73 -4.44
N PRO A 85 15.52 -2.63 -5.44
CA PRO A 85 14.35 -2.87 -6.31
C PRO A 85 13.07 -3.20 -5.52
N GLY A 86 13.17 -4.03 -4.47
CA GLY A 86 12.05 -4.37 -3.59
C GLY A 86 11.51 -3.15 -2.85
N ASN A 87 12.36 -2.20 -2.44
CA ASN A 87 11.93 -0.95 -1.81
C ASN A 87 11.28 0.02 -2.81
N VAL A 88 11.75 0.06 -4.06
CA VAL A 88 11.11 0.84 -5.14
C VAL A 88 9.71 0.30 -5.42
N ARG A 89 9.59 -1.01 -5.63
CA ARG A 89 8.31 -1.69 -5.87
C ARG A 89 7.36 -1.50 -4.69
N TYR A 90 7.83 -1.74 -3.47
CA TYR A 90 7.04 -1.53 -2.26
C TYR A 90 6.48 -0.10 -2.16
N ARG A 91 7.29 0.92 -2.47
CA ARG A 91 6.79 2.32 -2.49
C ARG A 91 5.71 2.55 -3.54
N LYS A 92 5.82 1.93 -4.73
CA LYS A 92 4.78 1.99 -5.76
C LYS A 92 3.48 1.36 -5.26
N LEU A 93 3.55 0.16 -4.67
CA LEU A 93 2.38 -0.52 -4.08
C LEU A 93 1.70 0.35 -3.01
N VAL A 94 2.48 0.91 -2.08
CA VAL A 94 1.96 1.83 -1.07
C VAL A 94 1.31 3.04 -1.72
N HIS A 95 1.96 3.66 -2.71
CA HIS A 95 1.45 4.86 -3.38
C HIS A 95 0.10 4.63 -4.07
N PHE A 96 -0.04 3.55 -4.84
CA PHE A 96 -1.29 3.21 -5.52
C PHE A 96 -2.40 2.82 -4.55
N SER A 97 -2.04 2.24 -3.41
CA SER A 97 -3.02 1.77 -2.41
C SER A 97 -3.51 2.86 -1.45
N VAL A 98 -2.92 4.07 -1.46
CA VAL A 98 -3.28 5.14 -0.51
C VAL A 98 -4.76 5.52 -0.59
N SER A 99 -5.30 5.67 -1.80
CA SER A 99 -6.69 6.11 -2.00
C SER A 99 -7.68 5.09 -1.44
N ALA A 100 -7.53 3.81 -1.81
CA ALA A 100 -8.34 2.71 -1.30
C ALA A 100 -8.21 2.58 0.23
N PHE A 101 -6.99 2.71 0.77
CA PHE A 101 -6.78 2.71 2.22
C PHE A 101 -7.47 3.88 2.91
N PHE A 102 -7.50 5.07 2.30
CA PHE A 102 -8.12 6.24 2.93
C PHE A 102 -9.64 6.15 2.98
N MET A 103 -10.26 5.79 1.85
CA MET A 103 -11.71 5.70 1.71
C MET A 103 -12.31 4.48 2.40
N GLY A 104 -11.50 3.47 2.68
CA GLY A 104 -11.98 2.22 3.25
C GLY A 104 -12.36 2.28 4.73
N ASP A 105 -13.31 1.43 5.12
CA ASP A 105 -13.60 1.12 6.52
C ASP A 105 -12.43 0.35 7.20
N PRO A 106 -12.47 0.09 8.52
CA PRO A 106 -11.39 -0.64 9.20
C PRO A 106 -11.09 -2.04 8.62
N LYS A 107 -12.09 -2.79 8.15
CA LYS A 107 -11.92 -4.12 7.55
C LYS A 107 -11.26 -4.00 6.18
N GLN A 108 -11.71 -3.07 5.35
CA GLN A 108 -11.14 -2.77 4.03
C GLN A 108 -9.70 -2.26 4.14
N LYS A 109 -9.41 -1.39 5.10
CA LYS A 109 -8.04 -0.94 5.42
C LYS A 109 -7.12 -2.10 5.74
N TYR A 110 -7.62 -3.06 6.53
CA TYR A 110 -6.86 -4.27 6.84
C TYR A 110 -6.64 -5.14 5.59
N ALA A 111 -7.65 -5.31 4.74
CA ALA A 111 -7.53 -6.04 3.48
C ALA A 111 -6.49 -5.40 2.54
N VAL A 112 -6.46 -4.07 2.41
CA VAL A 112 -5.43 -3.36 1.62
C VAL A 112 -4.02 -3.64 2.15
N VAL A 113 -3.84 -3.61 3.47
CA VAL A 113 -2.54 -3.88 4.11
C VAL A 113 -2.10 -5.34 3.89
N GLN A 114 -3.03 -6.29 4.02
CA GLN A 114 -2.75 -7.70 3.73
C GLN A 114 -2.40 -7.90 2.25
N ASN A 115 -3.15 -7.30 1.34
CA ASN A 115 -2.91 -7.44 -0.10
C ASN A 115 -1.49 -7.00 -0.49
N ILE A 116 -1.01 -5.85 0.02
CA ILE A 116 0.38 -5.41 -0.21
C ILE A 116 1.40 -6.42 0.33
N TYR A 117 1.14 -6.98 1.51
CA TYR A 117 2.02 -7.98 2.11
C TYR A 117 2.08 -9.25 1.26
N GLU A 118 0.93 -9.80 0.88
CA GLU A 118 0.84 -11.02 0.08
C GLU A 118 1.49 -10.81 -1.30
N LEU A 119 1.30 -9.66 -1.95
CA LEU A 119 1.98 -9.35 -3.22
C LEU A 119 3.49 -9.47 -3.08
N VAL A 120 4.11 -8.83 -2.08
CA VAL A 120 5.56 -8.90 -1.84
C VAL A 120 6.02 -10.32 -1.56
N VAL A 121 5.27 -11.09 -0.77
CA VAL A 121 5.63 -12.47 -0.39
C VAL A 121 5.49 -13.43 -1.58
N ASN A 122 4.45 -13.27 -2.40
CA ASN A 122 4.22 -14.08 -3.59
C ASN A 122 5.33 -13.92 -4.64
N ASP A 123 5.99 -12.75 -4.67
CA ASP A 123 7.20 -12.55 -5.49
C ASP A 123 8.47 -13.18 -4.89
N GLY A 124 8.38 -13.81 -3.72
CA GLY A 124 9.53 -14.30 -2.96
C GLY A 124 10.26 -13.21 -2.17
N GLY A 125 9.63 -12.06 -1.97
CA GLY A 125 10.16 -10.97 -1.14
C GLY A 125 9.89 -11.17 0.35
N ARG A 126 10.74 -10.59 1.19
CA ARG A 126 10.61 -10.61 2.66
C ARG A 126 10.80 -9.22 3.22
N PHE A 127 10.18 -8.96 4.37
CA PHE A 127 10.37 -7.71 5.10
C PHE A 127 11.50 -7.86 6.11
N PHE A 128 12.43 -6.90 6.12
CA PHE A 128 13.53 -6.86 7.07
C PHE A 128 13.51 -5.59 7.93
N LYS A 129 14.03 -5.74 9.14
CA LYS A 129 14.37 -4.66 10.07
C LYS A 129 15.88 -4.67 10.34
N GLN A 130 16.42 -3.51 10.72
CA GLN A 130 17.80 -3.42 11.18
C GLN A 130 17.89 -3.99 12.60
N GLY A 131 18.65 -5.08 12.76
CA GLY A 131 19.03 -5.64 14.06
C GLY A 131 20.48 -5.30 14.41
N ARG A 132 20.93 -5.74 15.58
CA ARG A 132 22.32 -5.53 16.05
C ARG A 132 23.35 -6.26 15.17
N LYS A 133 22.99 -7.44 14.66
CA LYS A 133 23.86 -8.31 13.85
C LYS A 133 23.57 -8.22 12.33
N GLY A 134 22.93 -7.13 11.88
CA GLY A 134 22.54 -6.94 10.48
C GLY A 134 21.03 -7.04 10.26
N PHE A 135 20.60 -7.50 9.08
CA PHE A 135 19.19 -7.56 8.72
C PHE A 135 18.49 -8.76 9.36
N GLN A 136 17.40 -8.51 10.06
CA GLN A 136 16.56 -9.55 10.64
C GLN A 136 15.20 -9.57 9.94
N LYS A 137 14.75 -10.75 9.52
CA LYS A 137 13.40 -10.93 8.97
C LYS A 137 12.36 -10.48 9.99
N MET A 138 11.41 -9.66 9.55
CA MET A 138 10.30 -9.21 10.36
C MET A 138 9.23 -10.31 10.47
N SER A 139 8.54 -10.37 11.60
CA SER A 139 7.31 -11.16 11.71
C SER A 139 6.21 -10.58 10.81
N ARG A 140 5.22 -11.41 10.44
CA ARG A 140 4.07 -10.98 9.63
C ARG A 140 3.37 -9.76 10.25
N SER A 141 3.06 -9.81 11.55
CA SER A 141 2.43 -8.70 12.27
C SER A 141 3.24 -7.39 12.17
N ALA A 142 4.57 -7.46 12.37
CA ALA A 142 5.43 -6.29 12.26
C ALA A 142 5.48 -5.73 10.81
N ALA A 143 5.46 -6.60 9.80
CA ALA A 143 5.41 -6.19 8.40
C ALA A 143 4.08 -5.48 8.07
N LEU A 144 2.94 -6.05 8.50
CA LEU A 144 1.62 -5.43 8.33
C LEU A 144 1.56 -4.05 9.01
N ASN A 145 2.11 -3.91 10.21
CA ASN A 145 2.17 -2.62 10.89
C ASN A 145 3.04 -1.60 10.14
N LYS A 146 4.20 -2.03 9.60
CA LYS A 146 5.06 -1.18 8.75
C LYS A 146 4.34 -0.67 7.50
N ILE A 147 3.54 -1.53 6.86
CA ILE A 147 2.71 -1.17 5.70
C ILE A 147 1.65 -0.14 6.10
N ARG A 148 0.93 -0.39 7.20
CA ARG A 148 -0.08 0.53 7.74
C ARG A 148 0.51 1.92 8.03
N THR A 149 1.64 1.99 8.74
CA THR A 149 2.32 3.26 9.05
C THR A 149 2.79 3.97 7.78
N ALA A 150 3.27 3.23 6.77
CA ALA A 150 3.67 3.81 5.50
C ALA A 150 2.49 4.44 4.74
N LEU A 151 1.33 3.78 4.73
CA LEU A 151 0.10 4.30 4.13
C LEU A 151 -0.38 5.57 4.85
N GLN A 152 -0.42 5.55 6.19
CA GLN A 152 -0.78 6.72 7.01
C GLN A 152 0.16 7.91 6.78
N SER A 153 1.46 7.65 6.76
CA SER A 153 2.46 8.71 6.51
C SER A 153 2.29 9.33 5.12
N LYS A 154 1.99 8.50 4.12
CA LYS A 154 1.80 8.97 2.74
C LYS A 154 0.51 9.79 2.60
N LEU A 155 -0.57 9.39 3.27
CA LEU A 155 -1.81 10.16 3.33
C LEU A 155 -1.59 11.55 3.93
N ARG A 156 -0.88 11.65 5.06
CA ARG A 156 -0.56 12.93 5.70
C ARG A 156 0.20 13.86 4.74
N LEU A 157 1.22 13.35 4.06
CA LEU A 157 1.97 14.12 3.06
C LEU A 157 1.10 14.60 1.89
N CYS A 158 0.10 13.81 1.46
CA CYS A 158 -0.84 14.23 0.43
C CYS A 158 -1.76 15.36 0.90
N GLN A 159 -2.24 15.30 2.15
CA GLN A 159 -3.06 16.36 2.75
C GLN A 159 -2.27 17.66 2.94
N GLU A 160 -1.03 17.58 3.42
CA GLU A 160 -0.14 18.74 3.57
C GLU A 160 0.12 19.44 2.23
N LYS A 161 0.40 18.66 1.16
CA LYS A 161 0.57 19.23 -0.19
C LYS A 161 -0.68 19.93 -0.72
N GLN A 162 -1.86 19.35 -0.50
CA GLN A 162 -3.12 19.98 -0.90
C GLN A 162 -3.39 21.27 -0.13
N ALA A 163 -3.05 21.32 1.17
CA ALA A 163 -3.18 22.52 1.98
C ALA A 163 -2.29 23.66 1.48
N VAL A 164 -1.01 23.38 1.19
CA VAL A 164 -0.08 24.36 0.61
C VAL A 164 -0.56 24.87 -0.75
N GLN A 165 -1.06 23.97 -1.60
CA GLN A 165 -1.59 24.36 -2.91
C GLN A 165 -2.81 25.30 -2.79
N ARG A 166 -3.72 25.03 -1.85
CA ARG A 166 -4.89 25.90 -1.59
C ARG A 166 -4.47 27.27 -1.06
N PHE A 167 -3.47 27.33 -0.19
CA PHE A 167 -2.95 28.58 0.36
C PHE A 167 -2.33 29.46 -0.72
N ASN A 168 -1.54 28.88 -1.64
CA ASN A 168 -0.91 29.63 -2.72
C ASN A 168 -1.91 30.23 -3.71
N VAL A 169 -3.05 29.56 -3.96
CA VAL A 169 -4.11 30.09 -4.82
C VAL A 169 -4.81 31.29 -4.17
N ALA A 170 -4.94 31.31 -2.85
CA ALA A 170 -5.62 32.39 -2.12
C ALA A 170 -4.79 33.70 -2.03
N ILE A 171 -3.48 33.65 -2.28
CA ILE A 171 -2.59 34.83 -2.20
C ILE A 171 -2.51 35.59 -3.54
N LEU A 172 -3.00 35.00 -4.64
CA LEU A 172 -3.00 35.71 -5.91
C LEU A 172 -3.98 36.90 -5.82
N PRO A 173 -3.51 38.14 -6.08
CA PRO A 173 -4.38 39.30 -6.07
C PRO A 173 -5.52 39.09 -7.08
N PRO A 174 -6.74 39.58 -6.78
CA PRO A 174 -7.84 39.48 -7.72
C PRO A 174 -7.39 40.13 -9.04
N GLN A 175 -7.40 39.35 -10.12
CA GLN A 175 -7.20 39.88 -11.47
C GLN A 175 -8.38 40.83 -11.71
N GLY A 176 -8.10 42.12 -11.78
CA GLY A 176 -9.11 43.16 -12.01
C GLY A 176 -9.79 42.96 -13.38
N PRO A 177 -11.03 43.45 -13.53
CA PRO A 177 -11.76 43.42 -14.80
C PRO A 177 -11.07 44.21 -15.91
#